data_AF-A0A170WVM8-F1
#
_entry.id   AF-A0A170WVM8-F1
#
_cell.length_a   1.000
_cell.length_b   1.000
_cell.length_c   1.000
_cell.angle_alpha   90.00
_cell.angle_beta   90.00
_cell.angle_gamma   90.00
#
_symmetry.space_group_name_H-M   'P 1'
#
loop_
_entity.id
_entity.type
_entity.pdbx_description
1 polymer ?
#
loop_
_entity_poly.entity_id
_entity_poly.type
_entity_poly.pdbx_seq_one_letter_code
_entity_poly.pdbx_strand_id
1 'polypeptide(L)'
;MLAKASDIPEGGGKVFGDQGVVVTQPTKGEFKAFSSQCTHQGCAVSRIADGVIVCPCHNSEFSAADGSVRKGPAAQPLPAKNISVTNGEIRLV
;
A
#
# COMPACT_ATOMS: atom_id res chain seq x y z
N MET A 1 13.55 2.00 8.83
CA MET A 1 12.46 2.98 9.06
C MET A 1 11.89 3.34 7.69
N LEU A 2 10.57 3.51 7.56
CA LEU A 2 9.92 3.87 6.30
C LEU A 2 9.58 5.37 6.27
N ALA A 3 8.78 5.85 7.23
CA ALA A 3 8.33 7.25 7.31
C ALA A 3 7.84 7.61 8.71
N LYS A 4 7.51 8.88 8.93
CA LYS A 4 6.67 9.27 10.07
C LYS A 4 5.21 8.96 9.75
N ALA A 5 4.41 8.63 10.76
CA ALA A 5 2.97 8.39 10.63
C ALA A 5 2.24 9.62 10.06
N SER A 6 2.71 10.83 10.39
CA SER A 6 2.20 12.09 9.86
C SER A 6 2.42 12.28 8.35
N ASP A 7 3.34 11.53 7.73
CA ASP A 7 3.65 11.66 6.31
C ASP A 7 2.63 10.92 5.43
N ILE A 8 1.79 10.09 6.05
CA ILE A 8 0.75 9.31 5.39
C ILE A 8 -0.59 9.85 5.90
N PRO A 9 -1.37 10.61 5.09
CA PRO A 9 -2.66 11.13 5.51
C PRO A 9 -3.74 10.05 5.48
N GLU A 10 -4.85 10.28 6.19
CA GLU A 10 -6.03 9.40 6.15
C GLU A 10 -6.58 9.34 4.72
N GLY A 11 -7.00 8.16 4.28
CA GLY A 11 -7.41 7.87 2.90
C GLY A 11 -6.25 7.78 1.90
N GLY A 12 -5.01 8.02 2.33
CA GLY A 12 -3.83 8.07 1.48
C GLY A 12 -2.87 6.90 1.66
N GLY A 13 -1.72 7.00 0.99
CA GLY A 13 -0.62 6.05 1.09
C GLY A 13 0.64 6.53 0.39
N LYS A 14 1.74 5.83 0.63
CA LYS A 14 3.04 6.10 0.03
C LYS A 14 3.74 4.81 -0.35
N VAL A 15 4.42 4.85 -1.50
CA VAL A 15 5.25 3.75 -2.00
C VAL A 15 6.69 3.97 -1.55
N PHE A 16 7.29 2.91 -1.02
CA PHE A 16 8.68 2.79 -0.60
C PHE A 16 9.36 1.77 -1.53
N GLY A 17 9.80 2.26 -2.69
CA GLY A 17 10.27 1.45 -3.82
C GLY A 17 11.44 0.54 -3.45
N ASP A 18 12.44 1.09 -2.76
CA ASP A 18 13.66 0.36 -2.37
C ASP A 18 13.36 -0.82 -1.44
N GLN A 19 12.28 -0.73 -0.65
CA GLN A 19 11.83 -1.78 0.26
C GLN A 19 10.76 -2.69 -0.36
N GLY A 20 10.22 -2.32 -1.53
CA GLY A 20 9.14 -3.06 -2.19
C GLY A 20 7.81 -3.01 -1.42
N VAL A 21 7.51 -1.90 -0.76
CA VAL A 21 6.34 -1.76 0.12
C VAL A 21 5.49 -0.55 -0.25
N VAL A 22 4.17 -0.68 -0.16
CA VAL A 22 3.23 0.45 -0.08
C VAL A 22 2.61 0.47 1.31
N VAL A 23 2.62 1.63 1.97
CA VAL A 23 1.92 1.85 3.25
C VAL A 23 0.70 2.73 3.00
N THR A 24 -0.44 2.35 3.56
CA THR A 24 -1.71 3.07 3.46
C THR A 24 -2.24 3.42 4.84
N GLN A 25 -3.13 4.42 4.92
CA GLN A 25 -3.90 4.73 6.12
C GLN A 25 -5.39 4.83 5.75
N PRO A 26 -6.13 3.71 5.72
CA PRO A 26 -7.55 3.70 5.34
C PRO A 26 -8.43 4.52 6.29
N THR A 27 -8.13 4.42 7.58
CA THR A 27 -8.80 5.13 8.68
C THR A 27 -7.74 5.85 9.50
N LYS A 28 -8.04 7.02 10.06
CA LYS A 28 -7.09 7.78 10.90
C LYS A 28 -6.45 6.91 11.99
N GLY A 29 -5.12 6.83 11.98
CA GLY A 29 -4.30 6.07 12.92
C GLY A 29 -4.14 4.59 12.60
N GLU A 30 -4.88 4.05 11.62
CA GLU A 30 -4.77 2.66 11.19
C GLU A 30 -3.88 2.56 9.96
N PHE A 31 -2.71 1.95 10.11
CA PHE A 31 -1.76 1.77 9.00
C PHE A 31 -1.76 0.32 8.52
N LYS A 32 -1.77 0.14 7.20
CA LYS A 32 -1.57 -1.16 6.54
C LYS A 32 -0.35 -1.09 5.64
N ALA A 33 0.27 -2.23 5.40
CA ALA A 33 1.37 -2.34 4.46
C ALA A 33 1.21 -3.57 3.56
N PHE A 34 1.55 -3.40 2.29
CA PHE A 34 1.48 -4.45 1.28
C PHE A 34 2.72 -4.39 0.39
N SER A 35 2.95 -5.46 -0.39
CA SER A 35 3.90 -5.42 -1.51
C SER A 35 3.56 -4.24 -2.43
N SER A 36 4.57 -3.48 -2.85
CA SER A 36 4.37 -2.48 -3.91
C SER A 36 4.33 -3.11 -5.30
N GLN A 37 4.62 -4.40 -5.45
CA GLN A 37 4.60 -5.10 -6.73
C GLN A 37 3.20 -5.65 -7.02
N CYS A 38 2.64 -5.21 -8.14
CA CYS A 38 1.38 -5.70 -8.66
C CYS A 38 1.47 -7.20 -8.99
N THR A 39 0.51 -7.97 -8.49
CA THR A 39 0.44 -9.43 -8.67
C THR A 39 0.09 -9.88 -10.09
N HIS A 40 -0.20 -8.95 -11.00
CA HIS A 40 -0.38 -9.26 -12.42
C HIS A 40 0.95 -9.61 -13.10
N GLN A 41 1.87 -8.63 -13.19
CA GLN A 41 3.14 -8.75 -13.93
C GLN A 41 4.31 -8.05 -13.21
N GLY A 42 4.17 -7.74 -11.92
CA GLY A 42 5.27 -7.21 -11.10
C GLY A 42 5.51 -5.70 -11.15
N CYS A 43 4.77 -4.94 -11.98
CA CYS A 43 4.87 -3.47 -11.98
C CYS A 43 4.67 -2.87 -10.59
N ALA A 44 5.40 -1.81 -10.27
CA ALA A 44 5.15 -1.03 -9.06
C ALA A 44 3.76 -0.37 -9.12
N VAL A 45 3.00 -0.46 -8.03
CA VAL A 45 1.83 0.40 -7.79
C VAL A 45 2.30 1.83 -7.53
N SER A 46 1.44 2.82 -7.80
CA SER A 46 1.88 4.22 -7.74
C SER A 46 0.86 5.19 -7.15
N ARG A 47 -0.45 5.01 -7.40
CA ARG A 47 -1.50 5.90 -6.90
C ARG A 47 -2.23 5.25 -5.73
N ILE A 48 -2.38 5.99 -4.63
CA ILE A 48 -3.19 5.60 -3.47
C ILE A 48 -4.14 6.74 -3.15
N ALA A 49 -5.43 6.54 -3.37
CA ALA A 49 -6.48 7.52 -3.09
C ALA A 49 -7.82 6.80 -2.90
N ASP A 50 -8.73 7.41 -2.14
CA ASP A 50 -10.12 6.95 -2.00
C ASP A 50 -10.25 5.46 -1.60
N GLY A 51 -9.32 4.98 -0.78
CA GLY A 51 -9.29 3.58 -0.33
C GLY A 51 -8.79 2.58 -1.38
N VAL A 52 -8.18 3.04 -2.48
CA VAL A 52 -7.71 2.20 -3.59
C VAL A 52 -6.22 2.43 -3.88
N ILE A 53 -5.50 1.34 -4.09
CA ILE A 53 -4.13 1.28 -4.61
C ILE A 53 -4.19 0.91 -6.09
N VAL A 54 -3.58 1.70 -6.97
CA VAL A 54 -3.63 1.51 -8.43
C VAL A 54 -2.26 1.15 -9.00
N CYS A 55 -2.25 0.11 -9.84
CA CYS A 55 -1.14 -0.21 -10.72
C CYS A 55 -1.30 0.50 -12.07
N PRO A 56 -0.36 1.35 -12.49
CA PRO A 56 -0.50 2.16 -13.69
C PRO A 56 -0.33 1.38 -15.00
N CYS A 57 0.29 0.20 -14.98
CA CYS A 57 0.60 -0.54 -16.20
C CYS A 57 -0.67 -1.01 -16.94
N HIS A 58 -1.65 -1.53 -16.19
CA HIS A 58 -2.88 -2.11 -16.76
C HIS A 58 -4.13 -1.79 -15.93
N ASN A 59 -4.03 -0.80 -15.03
CA ASN A 59 -5.13 -0.32 -14.18
C ASN A 59 -5.74 -1.39 -13.25
N SER A 60 -4.92 -2.33 -12.77
CA SER A 60 -5.35 -3.16 -11.64
C SER A 60 -5.51 -2.28 -10.40
N GLU A 61 -6.59 -2.53 -9.67
CA GLU A 61 -6.93 -1.80 -8.46
C GLU A 61 -7.01 -2.78 -7.29
N PHE A 62 -6.46 -2.37 -6.16
CA PHE A 62 -6.46 -3.14 -4.92
C PHE A 62 -7.03 -2.28 -3.80
N SER A 63 -7.68 -2.90 -2.83
CA SER A 63 -8.16 -2.23 -1.63
C SER A 63 -6.99 -1.76 -0.77
N ALA A 64 -6.99 -0.50 -0.37
CA ALA A 64 -6.00 0.04 0.56
C ALA A 64 -6.16 -0.51 1.99
N ALA A 65 -7.32 -1.10 2.32
CA ALA A 65 -7.62 -1.61 3.66
C ALA A 65 -7.12 -3.03 3.91
N ASP A 66 -7.07 -3.86 2.86
CA ASP A 66 -6.76 -5.30 2.99
C ASP A 66 -5.95 -5.87 1.81
N GLY A 67 -5.61 -5.08 0.79
CA GLY A 67 -4.86 -5.53 -0.37
C GLY A 67 -5.65 -6.37 -1.37
N SER A 68 -6.95 -6.61 -1.11
CA SER A 68 -7.81 -7.42 -1.99
C SER A 68 -7.96 -6.81 -3.37
N VAL A 69 -8.05 -7.65 -4.40
CA VAL A 69 -8.32 -7.18 -5.78
C VAL A 69 -9.69 -6.52 -5.83
N ARG A 70 -9.72 -5.28 -6.34
CA ARG A 70 -10.95 -4.54 -6.67
C ARG A 70 -11.23 -4.55 -8.17
N LYS A 71 -10.15 -4.56 -8.98
CA LYS A 71 -10.23 -4.60 -10.45
C LYS A 71 -9.00 -5.27 -11.04
N GLY A 72 -9.23 -6.14 -12.01
CA GLY A 72 -8.19 -6.85 -12.75
C GLY A 72 -7.37 -5.93 -13.69
N PRO A 73 -6.37 -6.46 -14.41
CA PRO A 73 -6.15 -7.90 -14.67
C PRO A 73 -5.54 -8.72 -13.55
N ALA A 74 -4.99 -8.13 -12.48
CA ALA A 74 -4.53 -8.88 -11.32
C ALA A 74 -5.66 -9.77 -10.75
N ALA A 75 -5.35 -11.04 -10.45
CA ALA A 75 -6.31 -12.01 -9.91
C ALA A 75 -6.00 -12.42 -8.46
N GLN A 76 -4.92 -11.89 -7.89
CA GLN A 76 -4.46 -12.21 -6.53
C GLN A 76 -4.28 -10.91 -5.73
N PRO A 77 -4.55 -10.91 -4.42
CA PRO A 77 -4.38 -9.73 -3.57
C PRO A 77 -2.90 -9.32 -3.50
N LEU A 78 -2.63 -8.06 -3.17
CA LEU A 78 -1.27 -7.64 -2.81
C LEU A 78 -0.85 -8.38 -1.53
N PRO A 79 0.30 -9.07 -1.50
CA PRO A 79 0.79 -9.70 -0.28
C PRO A 79 0.94 -8.68 0.85
N ALA A 80 0.42 -9.01 2.04
CA ALA A 80 0.60 -8.18 3.22
C ALA A 80 2.08 -8.09 3.63
N LYS A 81 2.45 -6.96 4.21
CA LYS A 81 3.76 -6.71 4.80
C LYS A 81 3.55 -6.28 6.25
N ASN A 82 4.45 -6.74 7.12
CA ASN A 82 4.36 -6.39 8.53
C ASN A 82 5.02 -5.03 8.76
N ILE A 83 4.32 -4.15 9.48
CA ILE A 83 4.89 -2.90 9.96
C ILE A 83 4.64 -2.75 11.46
N SER A 84 5.53 -2.03 12.12
CA SER A 84 5.30 -1.51 13.47
C SER A 84 5.15 0.00 13.42
N VAL A 85 4.24 0.51 14.24
CA VAL A 85 4.05 1.95 14.46
C VAL A 85 4.36 2.23 15.92
N THR A 86 5.41 2.99 16.19
CA THR A 86 5.85 3.29 17.56
C THR A 86 6.37 4.71 17.60
N ASN A 87 5.91 5.51 18.57
CA ASN A 87 6.28 6.92 18.73
C ASN A 87 6.11 7.74 17.43
N GLY A 88 5.09 7.43 16.64
CA GLY A 88 4.82 8.11 15.37
C GLY A 88 5.77 7.73 14.22
N GLU A 89 6.58 6.68 14.37
CA GLU A 89 7.43 6.16 13.31
C GLU A 89 6.88 4.84 12.76
N ILE A 90 6.87 4.71 11.43
CA ILE A 90 6.51 3.49 10.73
C ILE A 90 7.79 2.74 10.34
N ARG A 91 7.89 1.47 10.74
CA ARG A 91 9.04 0.61 10.47
C ARG A 91 8.55 -0.69 9.84
N LEU A 92 9.27 -1.16 8.82
CA LEU A 92 9.12 -2.52 8.32
C LEU A 92 9.70 -3.48 9.37
N VAL A 93 9.02 -4.61 9.61
CA VAL A 93 9.42 -5.67 10.55
C VAL A 93 9.64 -6.99 9.82
#